data_AF-A0A8T1PEE7-F1
#
_entry.id   AF-A0A8T1PEE7-F1
#
_cell.length_a   1.000
_cell.length_b   1.000
_cell.length_c   1.000
_cell.angle_alpha   90.00
_cell.angle_beta   90.00
_cell.angle_gamma   90.00
#
_symmetry.space_group_name_H-M   'P 1'
#
loop_
_entity.id
_entity.type
_entity.pdbx_description
1 polymer ?
#
loop_
_entity_poly.entity_id
_entity_poly.type
_entity_poly.pdbx_seq_one_letter_code
_entity_poly.pdbx_strand_id
1 'polypeptide(L)'
;MNFYVLKRPGVNKLLATLGERFEIVVFMTGLREYTLLVLDQLDGKAMISHRLYRDSCKEVDGKFVKDLSGLGRDLRQVVIVDDNPNAYEFQPENAIPSRPFTNDLNDMELERVIKFLEGSGGFEDMREAMKQYVTADP
;
A
#
# COMPACT_ATOMS: atom_id res chain seq x y z
N MET A 1 -11.74 21.89 13.20
CA MET A 1 -10.73 21.98 12.13
C MET A 1 -11.32 21.29 10.91
N ASN A 2 -11.53 22.02 9.82
CA ASN A 2 -12.07 21.46 8.59
C ASN A 2 -10.90 21.11 7.68
N PHE A 3 -10.83 19.87 7.21
CA PHE A 3 -9.84 19.41 6.25
C PHE A 3 -10.56 18.86 5.02
N TYR A 4 -9.93 19.00 3.87
CA TYR A 4 -10.44 18.49 2.59
C TYR A 4 -9.57 17.31 2.18
N VAL A 5 -10.21 16.21 1.80
CA VAL A 5 -9.52 15.00 1.34
C VAL A 5 -9.85 14.78 -0.13
N LEU A 6 -8.82 14.63 -0.95
CA LEU A 6 -8.97 14.24 -2.34
C LEU A 6 -8.67 12.75 -2.47
N LYS A 7 -9.60 12.01 -3.07
CA LYS A 7 -9.38 10.60 -3.39
C LYS A 7 -8.50 10.52 -4.63
N ARG A 8 -7.41 9.76 -4.54
CA ARG A 8 -6.62 9.39 -5.72
C ARG A 8 -7.49 8.60 -6.71
N PRO A 9 -7.49 8.93 -8.01
CA PRO A 9 -8.21 8.16 -9.01
C PRO A 9 -7.88 6.66 -8.90
N GLY A 10 -8.90 5.81 -9.03
CA GLY A 10 -8.75 4.35 -8.94
C GLY A 10 -8.81 3.74 -7.54
N VAL A 11 -8.78 4.51 -6.44
CA VAL A 11 -8.74 3.94 -5.07
C VAL A 11 -9.92 3.00 -4.75
N ASN A 12 -11.13 3.38 -5.16
CA ASN A 12 -12.32 2.54 -4.96
C ASN A 12 -12.25 1.24 -5.78
N LYS A 13 -11.68 1.31 -6.99
CA LYS A 13 -11.46 0.14 -7.85
C LYS A 13 -10.40 -0.76 -7.24
N LEU A 14 -9.32 -0.20 -6.71
CA LEU A 14 -8.27 -0.95 -6.02
C LEU A 14 -8.85 -1.76 -4.86
N LEU A 15 -9.60 -1.12 -3.96
CA LEU A 15 -10.21 -1.82 -2.81
C LEU A 15 -11.18 -2.90 -3.26
N ALA A 16 -12.02 -2.64 -4.27
CA ALA A 16 -12.98 -3.62 -4.76
C ALA A 16 -12.32 -4.80 -5.48
N THR A 17 -11.32 -4.55 -6.33
CA THR A 17 -10.64 -5.58 -7.12
C THR A 17 -9.71 -6.42 -6.27
N LEU A 18 -8.91 -5.79 -5.40
CA LEU A 18 -7.92 -6.50 -4.59
C LEU A 18 -8.55 -7.09 -3.33
N GLY A 19 -9.59 -6.50 -2.76
CA GLY A 19 -10.21 -6.97 -1.51
C GLY A 19 -10.83 -8.37 -1.62
N GLU A 20 -11.13 -8.85 -2.83
CA GLU A 20 -11.61 -10.22 -3.06
C GLU A 20 -10.50 -11.28 -3.02
N ARG A 21 -9.22 -10.87 -3.15
CA ARG A 21 -8.09 -11.78 -3.35
C ARG A 21 -6.93 -11.56 -2.37
N PHE A 22 -6.85 -10.37 -1.79
CA PHE A 22 -5.78 -9.94 -0.91
C PHE A 22 -6.35 -9.55 0.45
N GLU A 23 -5.59 -9.86 1.50
CA GLU A 23 -5.77 -9.24 2.81
C GLU A 23 -5.23 -7.80 2.75
N ILE A 24 -6.12 -6.81 2.73
CA ILE A 24 -5.72 -5.40 2.62
C ILE A 24 -5.38 -4.85 4.01
N VAL A 25 -4.12 -4.47 4.20
CA VAL A 25 -3.63 -3.78 5.39
C VAL A 25 -3.30 -2.33 5.05
N VAL A 26 -3.96 -1.38 5.71
CA VAL A 26 -3.60 0.03 5.61
C VAL A 26 -2.58 0.35 6.71
N PHE A 27 -1.32 0.52 6.32
CA PHE A 27 -0.22 0.81 7.24
C PHE A 27 0.23 2.26 7.08
N MET A 28 -0.09 3.12 8.04
CA MET A 28 0.21 4.55 8.02
C MET A 28 1.37 4.91 8.95
N THR A 29 2.20 5.88 8.54
CA THR A 29 3.20 6.53 9.41
C THR A 29 2.61 7.71 10.19
N GLY A 30 1.34 8.07 9.92
CA GLY A 30 0.59 9.11 10.61
C GLY A 30 -0.05 8.66 11.92
N LEU A 31 -0.54 9.64 12.69
CA LEU A 31 -1.32 9.41 13.92
C LEU A 31 -2.76 9.02 13.59
N ARG A 32 -3.34 8.13 14.39
CA ARG A 32 -4.68 7.55 14.19
C ARG A 32 -5.83 8.57 14.20
N GLU A 33 -5.66 9.68 14.89
CA GLU A 33 -6.76 10.60 15.25
C GLU A 33 -7.46 11.25 14.05
N TYR A 34 -6.76 11.42 12.91
CA TYR A 34 -7.36 11.99 11.68
C TYR A 34 -7.78 10.94 10.65
N THR A 35 -7.19 9.74 10.73
CA THR A 35 -7.24 8.75 9.64
C THR A 35 -8.49 7.88 9.72
N LEU A 36 -9.08 7.72 10.90
CA LEU A 36 -10.26 6.89 11.10
C LEU A 36 -11.45 7.36 10.26
N LEU A 37 -11.79 8.65 10.34
CA LEU A 37 -12.93 9.21 9.60
C LEU A 37 -12.76 9.07 8.08
N VAL A 38 -11.54 9.25 7.59
CA VAL A 38 -11.24 9.12 6.16
C VAL A 38 -11.38 7.68 5.70
N LEU A 39 -10.81 6.73 6.44
CA LEU A 39 -10.89 5.31 6.09
C LEU A 39 -12.30 4.76 6.20
N ASP A 40 -13.08 5.18 7.21
CA ASP A 40 -14.47 4.74 7.36
C ASP A 40 -15.35 5.24 6.21
N GLN A 41 -15.09 6.44 5.70
CA GLN A 41 -15.79 6.97 4.53
C GLN A 41 -15.30 6.37 3.21
N LEU A 42 -14.01 6.01 3.12
CA LEU A 42 -13.42 5.40 1.94
C LEU A 42 -13.84 3.95 1.77
N ASP A 43 -13.82 3.18 2.86
CA ASP A 43 -14.01 1.73 2.86
C ASP A 43 -15.45 1.32 3.18
N GLY A 44 -16.40 1.85 2.39
CA GLY A 44 -17.83 1.55 2.57
C GLY A 44 -18.23 0.09 2.37
N LYS A 45 -17.31 -0.77 1.89
CA LYS A 45 -17.52 -2.21 1.67
C LYS A 45 -16.71 -3.10 2.64
N ALA A 46 -16.02 -2.52 3.62
CA ALA A 46 -15.21 -3.24 4.61
C ALA A 46 -14.16 -4.18 3.98
N MET A 47 -13.45 -3.68 2.96
CA MET A 47 -12.39 -4.41 2.27
C MET A 47 -11.03 -4.32 3.00
N ILE A 48 -10.86 -3.35 3.91
CA ILE A 48 -9.64 -3.21 4.71
C ILE A 48 -9.71 -4.16 5.91
N SER A 49 -8.81 -5.16 5.93
CA SER A 49 -8.72 -6.17 7.00
C SER A 49 -8.09 -5.59 8.27
N HIS A 50 -7.01 -4.82 8.13
CA HIS A 50 -6.27 -4.25 9.26
C HIS A 50 -5.83 -2.81 9.01
N ARG A 51 -5.71 -2.04 10.09
CA ARG A 51 -5.24 -0.65 10.09
C ARG A 51 -4.11 -0.51 11.09
N LEU A 52 -2.90 -0.28 10.61
CA LEU A 52 -1.68 -0.09 11.40
C LEU A 52 -1.26 1.38 11.33
N TYR A 53 -0.72 1.91 12.42
CA TYR A 53 -0.35 3.32 12.54
C TYR A 53 1.11 3.48 12.96
N ARG A 54 1.51 4.71 13.28
CA ARG A 54 2.87 5.06 13.67
C ARG A 54 3.44 4.20 14.79
N ASP A 55 2.62 3.82 15.77
CA ASP A 55 3.00 2.95 16.89
C ASP A 55 3.41 1.53 16.46
N SER A 56 3.03 1.12 15.25
CA SER A 56 3.46 -0.15 14.63
C SER A 56 4.73 0.00 13.79
N CYS A 57 5.23 1.22 13.56
CA CYS A 57 6.48 1.45 12.83
C CYS A 57 7.70 1.25 13.74
N LYS A 58 8.85 0.92 13.14
CA LYS A 58 10.16 1.02 13.77
C LYS A 58 10.75 2.40 13.50
N GLU A 59 11.33 3.02 14.53
CA GLU A 59 12.06 4.27 14.36
C GLU A 59 13.54 3.96 14.12
N VAL A 60 14.07 4.37 12.97
CA VAL A 60 15.47 4.17 12.54
C VAL A 60 15.99 5.51 12.06
N ASP A 61 17.01 6.05 12.74
CA ASP A 61 17.62 7.35 12.41
C ASP A 61 16.59 8.49 12.21
N GLY A 62 15.54 8.52 13.03
CA GLY A 62 14.46 9.51 12.96
C GLY A 62 13.45 9.28 11.82
N LYS A 63 13.51 8.16 11.11
CA LYS A 63 12.56 7.74 10.08
C LYS A 63 11.66 6.62 10.60
N PHE A 64 10.44 6.56 10.08
CA PHE A 64 9.48 5.49 10.40
C PHE A 64 9.50 4.42 9.31
N VAL A 65 9.94 3.22 9.68
CA VAL A 65 10.05 2.05 8.82
C VAL A 65 8.95 1.06 9.17
N LYS A 66 8.29 0.51 8.15
CA LYS A 66 7.23 -0.49 8.27
C LYS A 66 7.85 -1.87 8.11
N ASP A 67 8.34 -2.41 9.23
CA ASP A 67 8.94 -3.74 9.25
C ASP A 67 7.89 -4.83 8.96
N LEU A 68 7.91 -5.36 7.73
CA LEU A 68 6.93 -6.34 7.26
C LEU A 68 7.09 -7.70 7.96
N SER A 69 8.27 -8.00 8.52
CA SER A 69 8.52 -9.25 9.25
C SER A 69 7.65 -9.36 10.51
N GLY A 70 7.23 -8.22 11.07
CA GLY A 70 6.34 -8.14 12.22
C GLY A 70 4.87 -8.43 11.92
N LEU A 71 4.48 -8.61 10.65
CA LEU A 71 3.07 -8.83 10.26
C LEU A 71 2.57 -10.24 10.57
N GLY A 72 3.46 -11.19 10.87
CA GLY A 72 3.08 -12.60 11.07
C GLY A 72 2.51 -13.24 9.80
N ARG A 73 3.05 -12.88 8.64
CA ARG A 73 2.74 -13.44 7.32
C ARG A 73 4.04 -13.90 6.67
N ASP A 74 3.97 -14.90 5.79
CA ASP A 74 5.12 -15.28 4.97
C ASP A 74 5.47 -14.11 4.02
N LEU A 75 6.70 -13.59 4.12
CA LEU A 75 7.18 -12.48 3.29
C LEU A 75 7.13 -12.81 1.79
N ARG A 76 7.13 -14.08 1.39
CA ARG A 76 6.89 -14.46 -0.01
C ARG A 76 5.51 -14.05 -0.53
N GLN A 77 4.54 -13.83 0.36
CA GLN A 77 3.15 -13.50 0.05
C GLN A 77 2.75 -12.08 0.49
N VAL A 78 3.70 -11.28 0.96
CA VAL A 78 3.46 -9.90 1.40
C VAL A 78 3.97 -8.93 0.33
N VAL A 79 3.19 -7.89 0.06
CA VAL A 79 3.60 -6.77 -0.80
C VAL A 79 3.22 -5.47 -0.10
N ILE A 80 4.10 -4.48 -0.19
CA ILE A 80 3.81 -3.11 0.25
C ILE A 80 3.78 -2.16 -0.95
N VAL A 81 2.78 -1.27 -0.99
CA VAL A 81 2.69 -0.17 -1.95
C VAL A 81 2.87 1.12 -1.17
N ASP A 82 3.95 1.86 -1.44
CA ASP A 82 4.27 3.10 -0.72
C ASP A 82 5.02 4.09 -1.62
N ASP A 83 4.84 5.38 -1.36
CA ASP A 83 5.50 6.47 -2.10
C ASP A 83 6.77 6.97 -1.41
N ASN A 84 7.07 6.47 -0.20
CA ASN A 84 8.29 6.78 0.53
C ASN A 84 9.21 5.55 0.62
N PRO A 85 10.37 5.56 -0.07
CA PRO A 85 11.34 4.46 0.00
C PRO A 85 11.85 4.10 1.39
N ASN A 86 11.88 5.06 2.32
CA ASN A 86 12.28 4.81 3.70
C ASN A 86 11.25 3.93 4.45
N ALA A 87 9.99 3.91 4.01
CA ALA A 87 8.94 3.16 4.69
C ALA A 87 9.13 1.64 4.56
N TYR A 88 9.83 1.16 3.53
CA TYR A 88 10.05 -0.26 3.27
C TYR A 88 11.54 -0.62 3.20
N GLU A 89 12.42 0.18 3.82
CA GLU A 89 13.87 -0.01 3.71
C GLU A 89 14.36 -1.38 4.23
N PHE A 90 13.60 -2.05 5.10
CA PHE A 90 13.93 -3.40 5.59
C PHE A 90 13.56 -4.52 4.63
N GLN A 91 12.62 -4.30 3.71
CA GLN A 91 12.15 -5.30 2.73
C GLN A 91 11.87 -4.65 1.36
N PRO A 92 12.88 -4.02 0.71
CA PRO A 92 12.68 -3.35 -0.58
C PRO A 92 12.23 -4.30 -1.69
N GLU A 93 12.55 -5.60 -1.60
CA GLU A 93 12.14 -6.62 -2.56
C GLU A 93 10.63 -6.95 -2.51
N ASN A 94 9.94 -6.54 -1.43
CA ASN A 94 8.50 -6.65 -1.26
C ASN A 94 7.75 -5.39 -1.69
N ALA A 95 8.46 -4.35 -2.15
CA ALA A 95 7.87 -3.05 -2.42
C ALA A 95 7.47 -2.87 -3.89
N ILE A 96 6.28 -2.31 -4.09
CA ILE A 96 5.88 -1.63 -5.32
C ILE A 96 6.03 -0.13 -5.04
N PRO A 97 7.10 0.52 -5.53
CA PRO A 97 7.26 1.96 -5.38
C PRO A 97 6.12 2.66 -6.12
N SER A 98 5.38 3.49 -5.40
CA SER A 98 4.33 4.30 -6.01
C SER A 98 4.76 5.76 -6.17
N ARG A 99 4.28 6.43 -7.20
CA ARG A 99 4.49 7.87 -7.37
C ARG A 99 3.65 8.62 -6.34
N PRO A 100 4.19 9.66 -5.68
CA PRO A 100 3.39 10.51 -4.80
C PRO A 100 2.18 11.09 -5.54
N PHE A 101 1.03 11.16 -4.88
CA PHE A 101 -0.16 11.76 -5.48
C PHE A 101 -0.13 13.28 -5.34
N THR A 102 -0.07 13.99 -6.46
CA THR A 102 0.03 15.46 -6.51
C THR A 102 -1.26 16.13 -7.00
N ASN A 103 -2.42 15.55 -6.68
CA ASN A 103 -3.75 16.02 -7.06
C ASN A 103 -4.11 15.94 -8.56
N ASP A 104 -3.35 15.20 -9.36
CA ASP A 104 -3.70 14.96 -10.78
C ASP A 104 -4.90 14.01 -10.88
N LEU A 105 -6.03 14.49 -11.42
CA LEU A 105 -7.22 13.67 -11.60
C LEU A 105 -7.11 12.67 -12.77
N ASN A 106 -6.06 12.79 -13.59
CA ASN A 106 -5.71 11.82 -14.63
C ASN A 106 -4.65 10.81 -14.15
N ASP A 107 -4.30 10.81 -12.86
CA ASP A 107 -3.36 9.85 -12.27
C ASP A 107 -3.82 8.40 -12.52
N MET A 108 -2.92 7.58 -13.07
CA MET A 108 -3.17 6.18 -13.41
C MET A 108 -2.35 5.22 -12.54
N GLU A 109 -1.80 5.72 -11.41
CA GLU A 109 -0.88 4.97 -10.58
C GLU A 109 -1.54 3.71 -10.00
N LEU A 110 -2.71 3.89 -9.37
CA LEU A 110 -3.42 2.79 -8.73
C LEU A 110 -3.92 1.77 -9.75
N GLU A 111 -4.27 2.22 -10.96
CA GLU A 111 -4.63 1.31 -12.05
C GLU A 111 -3.44 0.43 -12.45
N ARG A 112 -2.22 0.99 -12.49
CA ARG A 112 -1.00 0.22 -12.78
C ARG A 112 -0.72 -0.82 -11.69
N VAL A 113 -0.88 -0.43 -10.42
CA VAL A 113 -0.73 -1.35 -9.27
C VAL A 113 -1.75 -2.49 -9.37
N ILE A 114 -3.03 -2.21 -9.64
CA ILE A 114 -4.08 -3.22 -9.80
C ILE A 114 -3.71 -4.21 -10.89
N LYS A 115 -3.41 -3.73 -12.10
CA LYS A 115 -3.09 -4.59 -13.25
C LYS A 115 -1.93 -5.53 -12.97
N PHE A 116 -0.90 -5.01 -12.31
CA PHE A 116 0.26 -5.80 -11.96
C PHE A 116 -0.07 -6.89 -10.92
N LEU A 117 -0.76 -6.53 -9.84
CA LEU A 117 -1.14 -7.50 -8.80
C LEU A 117 -2.12 -8.57 -9.33
N GLU A 118 -3.06 -8.21 -10.20
CA GLU A 118 -3.94 -9.18 -10.88
C GLU A 118 -3.15 -10.14 -11.77
N GLY A 119 -2.12 -9.65 -12.47
CA GLY A 119 -1.23 -10.46 -13.31
C GLY A 119 -0.25 -11.33 -12.54
N SER A 120 -0.09 -11.09 -11.23
CA SER A 120 0.92 -11.77 -10.39
C SER A 120 0.42 -13.06 -9.73
N GLY A 121 -0.85 -13.45 -9.95
CA GLY A 121 -1.45 -14.62 -9.28
C GLY A 121 -0.80 -15.98 -9.59
N GLY A 122 0.09 -16.06 -10.58
CA GLY A 122 0.83 -17.29 -10.94
C GLY A 122 2.14 -17.48 -10.17
N PHE A 123 2.56 -16.53 -9.33
CA PHE A 123 3.83 -16.60 -8.60
C PHE A 123 3.63 -17.16 -7.19
N GLU A 124 4.43 -18.14 -6.80
CA GLU A 124 4.48 -18.63 -5.42
C GLU A 124 5.23 -17.68 -4.45
N ASP A 125 6.05 -16.79 -5.02
CA ASP A 125 6.80 -15.77 -4.33
C ASP A 125 6.63 -14.44 -5.07
N MET A 126 5.89 -13.51 -4.46
CA MET A 126 5.57 -12.22 -5.04
C MET A 126 6.81 -11.38 -5.34
N ARG A 127 7.94 -11.63 -4.66
CA ARG A 127 9.21 -10.92 -4.91
C ARG A 127 9.77 -11.25 -6.30
N GLU A 128 9.46 -12.43 -6.85
CA GLU A 128 9.80 -12.77 -8.23
C GLU A 128 8.93 -12.01 -9.23
N ALA A 129 7.65 -11.78 -8.91
CA ALA A 129 6.79 -10.90 -9.71
C ALA A 129 7.29 -9.45 -9.68
N MET A 130 7.76 -8.96 -8.52
CA MET A 130 8.27 -7.58 -8.38
C MET A 130 9.47 -7.30 -9.30
N LYS A 131 10.33 -8.31 -9.54
CA LYS A 131 11.44 -8.17 -10.50
C LYS A 131 10.94 -7.79 -11.89
N GLN A 132 9.80 -8.32 -12.32
CA GLN A 132 9.20 -8.01 -13.61
C GLN A 132 8.59 -6.60 -13.65
N TYR A 133 8.02 -6.14 -12.52
CA TYR A 133 7.48 -4.79 -12.39
C TYR A 133 8.54 -3.72 -12.53
N VAL A 134 9.66 -3.87 -11.81
CA VAL A 134 10.77 -2.91 -11.81
C VAL A 134 11.45 -2.85 -13.18
N THR A 135 11.49 -3.96 -13.93
CA THR A 135 12.05 -3.97 -15.29
C THR A 135 11.13 -3.34 -16.34
N ALA A 136 9.85 -3.09 -16.02
CA ALA A 136 8.85 -2.61 -16.98
C ALA A 136 8.63 -1.08 -16.96
N ASP A 137 9.23 -0.35 -16.00
CA ASP A 137 9.23 1.12 -15.94
C ASP A 137 10.67 1.61 -16.29
N PRO A 138 10.90 2.19 -17.48
CA PRO A 138 12.22 2.70 -17.89
C PRO A 138 12.66 3.96 -17.12
#